data_AF-A0A2R6M8Z7-F1
#
_entry.id   AF-A0A2R6M8Z7-F1
#
_cell.length_a   1.000
_cell.length_b   1.000
_cell.length_c   1.000
_cell.angle_alpha   90.00
_cell.angle_beta   90.00
_cell.angle_gamma   90.00
#
_symmetry.space_group_name_H-M   'P 1'
#
loop_
_entity.id
_entity.type
_entity.pdbx_description
1 polymer ?
#
loop_
_entity_poly.entity_id
_entity_poly.type
_entity_poly.pdbx_seq_one_letter_code
_entity_poly.pdbx_strand_id
1 'polypeptide(L)'
;MSNPWGLEATAFEGRTDEFYWLWIVATTTYGVGDVVTTVALLYFEASVGEANALVRVATETFGLGGLVGVKLAVFFLCLGLHVFAIRDTDDPVVVYAPPAVLAVVGAFTTAFNLRLLFG
;
A
#
# COMPACT_ATOMS: atom_id res chain seq x y z
N MET A 1 -13.85 29.76 -1.10
CA MET A 1 -13.28 28.86 -0.08
C MET A 1 -12.54 27.79 -0.83
N SER A 2 -11.22 27.69 -0.66
CA SER A 2 -10.46 26.54 -1.20
C SER A 2 -10.86 25.27 -0.46
N ASN A 3 -10.91 24.14 -1.17
CA ASN A 3 -11.23 22.87 -0.55
C ASN A 3 -10.00 22.35 0.23
N PRO A 4 -10.07 22.11 1.56
CA PRO A 4 -8.94 21.57 2.31
C PRO A 4 -8.56 20.13 1.92
N TRP A 5 -9.30 19.49 1.01
CA TRP A 5 -8.98 18.21 0.37
C TRP A 5 -8.75 18.31 -1.15
N GLY A 6 -8.67 19.53 -1.70
CA GLY A 6 -8.33 19.78 -3.11
C GLY A 6 -6.82 19.75 -3.35
N LEU A 7 -6.44 19.58 -4.63
CA LEU A 7 -5.06 19.71 -5.14
C LEU A 7 -4.74 21.12 -5.66
N GLU A 8 -5.66 22.08 -5.50
CA GLU A 8 -5.43 23.52 -5.66
C GLU A 8 -4.30 23.96 -4.72
N ALA A 9 -3.35 24.77 -5.20
CA ALA A 9 -2.14 25.17 -4.48
C ALA A 9 -1.32 23.99 -3.93
N THR A 10 -1.13 22.96 -4.77
CA THR A 10 -0.18 21.86 -4.53
C THR A 10 0.75 21.67 -5.73
N ALA A 11 1.81 20.88 -5.56
CA ALA A 11 2.67 20.44 -6.67
C ALA A 11 1.89 19.79 -7.85
N PHE A 12 0.66 19.32 -7.65
CA PHE A 12 -0.21 18.73 -8.68
C PHE A 12 -1.28 19.69 -9.24
N GLU A 13 -1.19 21.00 -8.96
CA GLU A 13 -2.07 21.97 -9.62
C GLU A 13 -1.89 21.93 -11.15
N GLY A 14 -2.99 21.77 -11.89
CA GLY A 14 -2.97 21.54 -13.33
C GLY A 14 -2.51 20.15 -13.79
N ARG A 15 -2.14 19.25 -12.86
CA ARG A 15 -1.66 17.86 -13.10
C ARG A 15 -2.38 16.85 -12.20
N THR A 16 -3.67 17.06 -11.97
CA THR A 16 -4.53 16.26 -11.09
C THR A 16 -4.60 14.78 -11.49
N ASP A 17 -4.51 14.51 -12.80
CA ASP A 17 -4.45 13.16 -13.38
C ASP A 17 -3.19 12.39 -12.97
N GLU A 18 -2.04 13.06 -12.89
CA GLU A 18 -0.76 12.46 -12.46
C GLU A 18 -0.85 11.97 -11.00
N PHE A 19 -1.42 12.79 -10.11
CA PHE A 19 -1.71 12.39 -8.73
C PHE A 19 -2.61 11.16 -8.67
N TYR A 20 -3.70 11.14 -9.45
CA TYR A 20 -4.61 10.00 -9.47
C TYR A 20 -3.93 8.73 -10.00
N TRP A 21 -3.13 8.80 -11.05
CA TRP A 21 -2.42 7.62 -11.57
C TRP A 21 -1.42 7.04 -10.58
N LEU A 22 -0.65 7.89 -9.89
CA LEU A 22 0.27 7.46 -8.82
C LEU A 22 -0.49 6.71 -7.72
N TRP A 23 -1.62 7.25 -7.26
CA TRP A 23 -2.43 6.63 -6.22
C TRP A 23 -3.24 5.42 -6.69
N ILE A 24 -3.65 5.35 -7.96
CA ILE A 24 -4.25 4.15 -8.57
C ILE A 24 -3.23 3.02 -8.55
N VAL A 25 -2.00 3.24 -9.02
CA VAL A 25 -0.95 2.20 -9.04
C VAL A 25 -0.60 1.72 -7.62
N ALA A 26 -0.46 2.65 -6.66
CA ALA A 26 -0.25 2.31 -5.25
C ALA A 26 -1.44 1.52 -4.66
N THR A 27 -2.67 1.90 -4.99
CA THR A 27 -3.89 1.18 -4.56
C THR A 27 -3.96 -0.21 -5.16
N THR A 28 -3.68 -0.37 -6.46
CA THR A 28 -3.73 -1.68 -7.14
C THR A 28 -2.69 -2.65 -6.59
N THR A 29 -1.47 -2.19 -6.32
CA THR A 29 -0.38 -3.07 -5.88
C THR A 29 -0.34 -3.27 -4.37
N TYR A 30 -0.37 -2.20 -3.57
CA TYR A 30 -0.31 -2.28 -2.10
C TYR A 30 -1.69 -2.41 -1.45
N GLY A 31 -2.69 -1.66 -1.93
CA GLY A 31 -4.04 -1.69 -1.37
C GLY A 31 -4.80 -2.98 -1.69
N VAL A 32 -4.76 -3.43 -2.94
CA VAL A 32 -5.53 -4.58 -3.44
C VAL A 32 -4.64 -5.82 -3.57
N GLY A 33 -3.59 -5.77 -4.39
CA GLY A 33 -2.74 -6.92 -4.70
C GLY A 33 -2.13 -7.55 -3.44
N ASP A 34 -1.45 -6.75 -2.64
CA ASP A 34 -0.78 -7.22 -1.42
C ASP A 34 -1.78 -7.73 -0.38
N VAL A 35 -2.89 -7.00 -0.14
CA VAL A 35 -3.94 -7.42 0.80
C VAL A 35 -4.60 -8.74 0.35
N VAL A 36 -5.04 -8.84 -0.91
CA VAL A 36 -5.72 -10.03 -1.43
C VAL A 36 -4.78 -11.23 -1.46
N THR A 37 -3.52 -11.06 -1.86
CA THR A 37 -2.54 -12.16 -1.88
C THR A 37 -2.08 -12.55 -0.47
N THR A 38 -2.00 -11.61 0.47
CA THR A 38 -1.77 -11.92 1.90
C THR A 38 -2.92 -12.76 2.46
N VAL A 39 -4.17 -12.35 2.23
CA VAL A 39 -5.37 -13.10 2.66
C VAL A 39 -5.42 -14.48 2.03
N ALA A 40 -5.15 -14.60 0.72
CA ALA A 40 -5.12 -15.88 0.02
C ALA A 40 -4.02 -16.80 0.58
N LEU A 41 -2.78 -16.29 0.72
CA LEU A 41 -1.66 -17.05 1.29
C LEU A 41 -2.02 -17.64 2.66
N LEU A 42 -2.53 -16.80 3.58
CA LEU A 42 -2.89 -17.22 4.93
C LEU A 42 -4.07 -18.20 4.97
N TYR A 43 -5.07 -18.03 4.11
CA TYR A 43 -6.23 -18.92 4.04
C TYR A 43 -5.83 -20.31 3.54
N PHE A 44 -5.01 -20.38 2.48
CA PHE A 44 -4.54 -21.66 1.96
C PHE A 44 -3.52 -22.32 2.89
N GLU A 45 -2.58 -21.58 3.47
CA GLU A 45 -1.67 -22.07 4.53
C GLU A 45 -2.40 -22.78 5.67
N ALA A 46 -3.44 -22.13 6.24
CA ALA A 46 -4.26 -22.71 7.29
C ALA A 46 -5.04 -23.98 6.86
N SER A 47 -5.20 -24.21 5.56
CA SER A 47 -5.87 -25.41 5.01
C SER A 47 -4.92 -26.55 4.61
N VAL A 48 -3.64 -26.26 4.33
CA VAL A 48 -2.65 -27.26 3.85
C VAL A 48 -1.59 -27.61 4.91
N GLY A 49 -1.22 -26.68 5.79
CA GLY A 49 -0.45 -26.95 7.01
C GLY A 49 1.09 -26.98 6.92
N GLU A 50 1.74 -26.87 5.75
CA GLU A 50 3.22 -26.94 5.61
C GLU A 50 3.96 -25.60 5.89
N ALA A 51 3.66 -24.99 7.03
CA ALA A 51 3.87 -23.55 7.26
C ALA A 51 5.33 -23.03 7.22
N ASN A 52 5.62 -22.10 6.28
CA ASN A 52 6.89 -21.38 6.24
C ASN A 52 7.04 -20.51 7.50
N ALA A 53 8.24 -20.53 8.11
CA ALA A 53 8.52 -19.85 9.38
C ALA A 53 8.13 -18.36 9.37
N LEU A 54 8.31 -17.65 8.25
CA LEU A 54 7.92 -16.24 8.13
C LEU A 54 6.41 -16.05 8.21
N VAL A 55 5.64 -16.90 7.53
CA VAL A 55 4.17 -16.86 7.50
C VAL A 55 3.60 -17.23 8.86
N ARG A 56 4.17 -18.27 9.50
CA ARG A 56 3.79 -18.66 10.87
C ARG A 56 4.00 -17.52 11.86
N VAL A 57 5.18 -16.90 11.90
CA VAL A 57 5.47 -15.77 12.81
C VAL A 57 4.53 -14.59 12.55
N ALA A 58 4.26 -14.24 11.30
CA ALA A 58 3.32 -13.17 10.95
C ALA A 58 1.89 -13.48 11.44
N THR A 59 1.45 -14.73 11.29
CA THR A 59 0.12 -15.20 11.70
C THR A 59 -0.02 -15.25 13.22
N GLU A 60 0.97 -15.79 13.93
CA GLU A 60 1.01 -15.86 15.40
C GLU A 60 1.05 -14.48 16.05
N THR A 61 1.72 -13.51 15.43
CA THR A 61 1.89 -12.15 16.00
C THR A 61 0.67 -11.25 15.75
N PHE A 62 0.08 -11.30 14.55
CA PHE A 62 -0.93 -10.32 14.11
C PHE A 62 -2.28 -10.93 13.71
N GLY A 63 -2.30 -12.21 13.31
CA GLY A 63 -3.44 -12.82 12.64
C GLY A 63 -3.80 -12.13 11.31
N LEU A 64 -4.77 -12.71 10.58
CA LEU A 64 -5.21 -12.18 9.29
C LEU A 64 -5.77 -10.75 9.40
N GLY A 65 -6.62 -10.49 10.41
CA GLY A 65 -7.21 -9.17 10.64
C GLY A 65 -6.18 -8.10 10.99
N GLY A 66 -5.17 -8.43 11.81
CA GLY A 66 -4.11 -7.49 12.18
C GLY A 66 -3.19 -7.17 11.01
N LEU A 67 -2.82 -8.16 10.18
CA LEU A 67 -1.98 -7.94 8.99
C LEU A 67 -2.68 -7.03 7.97
N VAL A 68 -3.97 -7.24 7.71
CA VAL A 68 -4.77 -6.35 6.85
C VAL A 68 -4.92 -4.96 7.48
N GLY A 69 -5.20 -4.89 8.78
CA GLY A 69 -5.32 -3.63 9.53
C GLY A 69 -4.05 -2.77 9.47
N VAL A 70 -2.86 -3.38 9.66
CA VAL A 70 -1.58 -2.68 9.57
C VAL A 70 -1.32 -2.15 8.15
N LYS A 71 -1.57 -2.95 7.10
CA LYS A 71 -1.44 -2.48 5.71
C LYS A 71 -2.35 -1.28 5.43
N LEU A 72 -3.63 -1.37 5.80
CA LEU A 72 -4.57 -0.25 5.62
C LEU A 72 -4.15 0.98 6.41
N ALA A 73 -3.68 0.82 7.66
CA ALA A 73 -3.18 1.93 8.47
C ALA A 73 -1.98 2.63 7.83
N VAL A 74 -1.00 1.87 7.31
CA VAL A 74 0.16 2.41 6.58
C VAL A 74 -0.29 3.14 5.31
N PHE A 75 -1.19 2.54 4.52
CA PHE A 75 -1.71 3.14 3.29
C PHE A 75 -2.40 4.49 3.55
N PHE A 76 -3.34 4.54 4.50
CA PHE A 76 -4.06 5.78 4.83
C PHE A 76 -3.17 6.83 5.51
N LEU A 77 -2.20 6.42 6.32
CA LEU A 77 -1.22 7.33 6.92
C LEU A 77 -0.34 7.97 5.83
N CYS A 78 0.20 7.17 4.89
CA CYS A 78 0.94 7.67 3.76
C CYS A 78 0.10 8.61 2.88
N LEU A 79 -1.18 8.28 2.62
CA LEU A 79 -2.08 9.15 1.85
C LEU A 79 -2.34 10.48 2.56
N GLY A 80 -2.67 10.46 3.84
CA GLY A 80 -2.94 11.67 4.63
C GLY A 80 -1.71 12.57 4.77
N LEU A 81 -0.55 11.99 5.09
CA LEU A 81 0.71 12.73 5.19
C LEU A 81 1.15 13.29 3.83
N HIS A 82 0.97 12.54 2.74
CA HIS A 82 1.32 13.00 1.40
C HIS A 82 0.46 14.21 0.98
N VAL A 83 -0.88 14.12 1.11
CA VAL A 83 -1.80 15.23 0.79
C VAL A 83 -1.54 16.47 1.65
N PHE A 84 -1.11 16.29 2.89
CA PHE A 84 -0.68 17.40 3.74
C PHE A 84 0.64 18.03 3.24
N ALA A 85 1.66 17.22 2.97
CA ALA A 85 3.01 17.70 2.67
C ALA A 85 3.15 18.41 1.31
N ILE A 86 2.44 17.96 0.27
CA ILE A 86 2.52 18.53 -1.10
C ILE A 86 1.97 19.96 -1.26
N ARG A 87 1.49 20.57 -0.17
CA ARG A 87 1.07 21.98 -0.12
C ARG A 87 2.23 22.92 0.21
N ASP A 88 3.18 22.44 0.99
CA ASP A 88 4.26 23.26 1.55
C ASP A 88 5.58 23.06 0.78
N THR A 89 5.62 22.18 -0.23
CA THR A 89 6.82 21.90 -1.03
C THR A 89 6.52 21.31 -2.42
N ASP A 90 7.38 21.64 -3.38
CA ASP A 90 7.48 21.03 -4.72
C ASP A 90 8.61 19.98 -4.80
N ASP A 91 9.23 19.59 -3.67
CA ASP A 91 10.32 18.60 -3.63
C ASP A 91 9.86 17.27 -4.27
N PRO A 92 10.49 16.81 -5.38
CA PRO A 92 10.12 15.57 -6.05
C PRO A 92 10.14 14.34 -5.14
N VAL A 93 10.99 14.31 -4.10
CA VAL A 93 11.00 13.21 -3.13
C VAL A 93 9.70 13.19 -2.35
N VAL A 94 9.22 14.34 -1.86
CA VAL A 94 7.96 14.44 -1.11
C VAL A 94 6.75 14.16 -2.00
N VAL A 95 6.79 14.64 -3.25
CA VAL A 95 5.69 14.57 -4.24
C VAL A 95 5.52 13.18 -4.87
N TYR A 96 6.60 12.40 -5.05
CA TYR A 96 6.52 11.10 -5.72
C TYR A 96 6.81 9.90 -4.81
N ALA A 97 7.62 10.04 -3.75
CA ALA A 97 8.04 8.88 -2.96
C ALA A 97 6.90 8.17 -2.22
N PRO A 98 5.91 8.83 -1.58
CA PRO A 98 4.87 8.11 -0.84
C PRO A 98 4.08 7.10 -1.70
N PRO A 99 3.47 7.47 -2.85
CA PRO A 99 2.80 6.49 -3.70
C PRO A 99 3.77 5.53 -4.39
N ALA A 100 4.98 5.97 -4.78
CA ALA A 100 5.95 5.10 -5.45
C ALA A 100 6.52 4.01 -4.52
N VAL A 101 6.83 4.33 -3.27
CA VAL A 101 7.30 3.37 -2.26
C VAL A 101 6.21 2.37 -1.93
N LEU A 102 4.96 2.82 -1.72
CA LEU A 102 3.83 1.91 -1.56
C LEU A 102 3.70 0.99 -2.78
N ALA A 103 3.76 1.55 -4.00
CA ALA A 103 3.63 0.76 -5.22
C ALA A 103 4.71 -0.32 -5.37
N VAL A 104 5.98 0.01 -5.11
CA VAL A 104 7.10 -0.93 -5.16
C VAL A 104 7.00 -1.99 -4.08
N VAL A 105 6.72 -1.60 -2.83
CA VAL A 105 6.57 -2.54 -1.71
C VAL A 105 5.39 -3.49 -1.98
N GLY A 106 4.24 -2.95 -2.39
CA GLY A 106 3.03 -3.71 -2.70
C GLY A 106 3.22 -4.68 -3.87
N ALA A 107 3.91 -4.27 -4.92
CA ALA A 107 4.25 -5.14 -6.04
C ALA A 107 5.19 -6.28 -5.61
N PHE A 108 6.20 -5.97 -4.79
CA PHE A 108 7.13 -6.95 -4.24
C PHE A 108 6.44 -7.96 -3.32
N THR A 109 5.62 -7.51 -2.37
CA THR A 109 4.88 -8.38 -1.45
C THR A 109 3.83 -9.21 -2.20
N THR A 110 3.12 -8.64 -3.18
CA THR A 110 2.23 -9.38 -4.08
C THR A 110 2.98 -10.50 -4.79
N ALA A 111 4.12 -10.21 -5.44
CA ALA A 111 4.91 -11.21 -6.15
C ALA A 111 5.47 -12.29 -5.21
N PHE A 112 5.90 -11.91 -4.01
CA PHE A 112 6.39 -12.83 -2.98
C PHE A 112 5.28 -13.75 -2.44
N ASN A 113 4.09 -13.20 -2.16
CA ASN A 113 2.92 -13.98 -1.73
C ASN A 113 2.45 -14.96 -2.81
N LEU A 114 2.41 -14.52 -4.08
CA LEU A 114 2.10 -15.39 -5.22
C LEU A 114 3.14 -16.49 -5.40
N ARG A 115 4.44 -16.18 -5.21
CA ARG A 115 5.49 -17.20 -5.20
C ARG A 115 5.25 -18.21 -4.08
N LEU A 116 5.02 -17.78 -2.84
CA LEU A 116 4.73 -18.70 -1.74
C LEU A 116 3.46 -19.54 -1.96
N LEU A 117 2.47 -19.03 -2.68
CA LEU A 117 1.26 -19.76 -3.06
C LEU A 117 1.47 -20.82 -4.15
N PHE A 118 2.53 -20.73 -4.96
CA PHE A 118 2.73 -21.58 -6.15
C PHE A 118 4.06 -22.36 -6.23
N GLY A 119 5.11 -21.95 -5.49
CA GLY A 119 6.46 -22.57 -5.47
C GLY A 119 7.64 -21.67 -5.91
#